data_AF-A0A817F259-F1
#
_entry.id   AF-A0A817F259-F1
#
_cell.length_a   1.000
_cell.length_b   1.000
_cell.length_c   1.000
_cell.angle_alpha   90.00
_cell.angle_beta   90.00
_cell.angle_gamma   90.00
#
_symmetry.space_group_name_H-M   'P 1'
#
loop_
_entity.id
_entity.type
_entity.pdbx_description
1 polymer ?
#
loop_
_entity_poly.entity_id
_entity_poly.type
_entity_poly.pdbx_seq_one_letter_code
_entity_poly.pdbx_strand_id
1 'polypeptide(L)'
;MISSNSSKYKNLNNKIVFGRLLETALNSLLVDEEKSTMVSNFVDDHAKDLIKNNERYKQIFNQELNALRDLIRDNAEQKNQDFNTQNEKKEQQKRLGAGGILDPIEVIKSLPMVLLECLKSRDVEQLQDVLSKMTQEEADQHLDRCIKSGLLMVNTKNAEGDGEEETKNYEETGTQDIEK
;
A
#
# COMPACT_ATOMS: atom_id res chain seq x y z
N MET A 1 -31.86 36.92 -55.66
CA MET A 1 -30.48 37.38 -55.38
C MET A 1 -30.37 38.69 -54.58
N ILE A 2 -31.45 39.30 -54.09
CA ILE A 2 -31.41 40.64 -53.46
C ILE A 2 -31.20 40.58 -51.92
N SER A 3 -31.49 39.45 -51.27
CA SER A 3 -31.45 39.32 -49.79
C SER A 3 -30.03 39.36 -49.20
N SER A 4 -29.03 38.77 -49.87
CA SER A 4 -27.65 38.71 -49.36
C SER A 4 -26.94 40.07 -49.35
N ASN A 5 -27.37 41.01 -50.17
CA ASN A 5 -26.78 42.34 -50.25
C ASN A 5 -27.22 43.23 -49.06
N SER A 6 -28.49 43.15 -48.65
CA SER A 6 -29.02 43.94 -47.52
C SER A 6 -28.29 43.65 -46.19
N SER A 7 -27.97 42.38 -45.91
CA SER A 7 -27.26 41.98 -44.69
C SER A 7 -25.80 42.46 -44.66
N LYS A 8 -25.12 42.49 -45.82
CA LYS A 8 -23.76 43.05 -45.94
C LYS A 8 -23.74 44.55 -45.70
N TYR A 9 -24.69 45.31 -46.25
CA TYR A 9 -24.77 46.76 -46.02
C TYR A 9 -25.16 47.11 -44.58
N LYS A 10 -26.01 46.30 -43.92
CA LYS A 10 -26.30 46.45 -42.48
C LYS A 10 -25.05 46.21 -41.63
N ASN A 11 -24.28 45.16 -41.90
CA ASN A 11 -23.03 44.90 -41.20
C ASN A 11 -21.96 45.97 -41.46
N LEU A 12 -21.87 46.48 -42.69
CA LEU A 12 -20.92 47.54 -43.03
C LEU A 12 -21.31 48.87 -42.39
N ASN A 13 -22.60 49.24 -42.42
CA ASN A 13 -23.10 50.42 -41.72
C ASN A 13 -22.90 50.31 -40.21
N ASN A 14 -23.12 49.13 -39.61
CA ASN A 14 -22.84 48.91 -38.20
C ASN A 14 -21.35 49.05 -37.88
N LYS A 15 -20.44 48.55 -38.74
CA LYS A 15 -18.99 48.74 -38.59
C LYS A 15 -18.58 50.21 -38.74
N ILE A 16 -19.18 50.95 -39.67
CA ILE A 16 -18.89 52.38 -39.86
C ILE A 16 -19.40 53.20 -38.67
N VAL A 17 -20.61 52.90 -38.18
CA VAL A 17 -21.18 53.58 -37.01
C VAL A 17 -20.38 53.26 -35.75
N PHE A 18 -20.01 52.00 -35.54
CA PHE A 18 -19.16 51.60 -34.41
C PHE A 18 -17.75 52.18 -34.53
N GLY A 19 -17.19 52.22 -35.73
CA GLY A 19 -15.89 52.84 -36.01
C GLY A 19 -15.90 54.34 -35.69
N ARG A 20 -16.92 55.08 -36.14
CA ARG A 20 -17.09 56.51 -35.82
C ARG A 20 -17.35 56.75 -34.33
N LEU A 21 -18.06 55.84 -33.65
CA LEU A 21 -18.30 55.91 -32.21
C LEU A 21 -17.03 55.66 -31.40
N LEU A 22 -16.20 54.71 -31.82
CA LEU A 22 -14.88 54.48 -31.23
C LEU A 22 -13.93 55.64 -31.51
N GLU A 23 -13.96 56.18 -32.73
CA GLU A 23 -13.15 57.33 -33.13
C GLU A 23 -13.56 58.60 -32.35
N THR A 24 -14.85 58.86 -32.15
CA THR A 24 -15.29 59.98 -31.29
C THR A 24 -14.99 59.73 -29.82
N ALA A 25 -15.09 58.49 -29.33
CA ALA A 25 -14.68 58.14 -27.97
C ALA A 25 -13.17 58.37 -27.77
N LEU A 26 -12.33 57.89 -28.69
CA LEU A 26 -10.87 58.10 -28.71
C LEU A 26 -10.51 59.58 -28.82
N ASN A 27 -11.20 60.32 -29.69
CA ASN A 27 -11.01 61.77 -29.84
C ASN A 27 -11.49 62.55 -28.61
N SER A 28 -12.50 62.07 -27.88
CA SER A 28 -12.91 62.67 -26.60
C SER A 28 -11.93 62.38 -25.46
N LEU A 29 -11.27 61.21 -25.48
CA LEU A 29 -10.19 60.84 -24.56
C LEU A 29 -8.93 61.68 -24.78
N LEU A 30 -8.68 62.10 -26.02
CA LEU A 30 -7.56 62.97 -26.40
C LEU A 30 -7.73 64.44 -25.98
N VAL A 31 -8.90 64.83 -25.44
CA VAL A 31 -9.24 66.22 -25.10
C VAL A 31 -9.41 66.44 -23.58
N ASP A 32 -9.67 65.40 -22.77
CA ASP A 32 -9.81 65.51 -21.31
C ASP A 32 -8.83 64.56 -20.58
N GLU A 33 -7.78 65.11 -19.97
CA GLU A 33 -6.72 64.40 -19.22
C GLU A 33 -7.28 63.49 -18.11
N GLU A 34 -8.38 63.90 -17.46
CA GLU A 34 -9.05 63.12 -16.42
C GLU A 34 -9.73 61.86 -16.95
N LYS A 35 -10.34 61.92 -18.14
CA LYS A 35 -11.03 60.78 -18.77
C LYS A 35 -10.03 59.77 -19.32
N SER A 36 -8.90 60.25 -19.84
CA SER A 36 -7.77 59.39 -20.24
C SER A 36 -7.24 58.58 -19.05
N THR A 37 -7.03 59.24 -17.91
CA THR A 37 -6.60 58.59 -16.67
C THR A 37 -7.62 57.56 -16.18
N MET A 38 -8.92 57.87 -16.26
CA MET A 38 -10.00 56.95 -15.87
C MET A 38 -10.01 55.67 -16.72
N VAL A 39 -9.81 55.80 -18.04
CA VAL A 39 -9.76 54.64 -18.95
C VAL A 39 -8.49 53.83 -18.75
N SER A 40 -7.33 54.48 -18.53
CA SER A 40 -6.08 53.78 -18.20
C SER A 40 -6.23 52.95 -16.91
N ASN A 41 -6.77 53.55 -15.85
CA ASN A 41 -6.99 52.86 -14.58
C ASN A 41 -7.97 51.68 -14.74
N PHE A 42 -9.02 51.84 -15.55
CA PHE A 42 -9.96 50.76 -15.84
C PHE A 42 -9.29 49.59 -16.58
N VAL A 43 -8.43 49.87 -17.55
CA VAL A 43 -7.67 48.84 -18.29
C VAL A 43 -6.69 48.13 -17.36
N ASP A 44 -5.99 48.87 -16.50
CA ASP A 44 -5.03 48.31 -15.54
C ASP A 44 -5.72 47.41 -14.51
N ASP A 45 -6.86 47.82 -13.97
CA ASP A 45 -7.62 47.01 -13.00
C ASP A 45 -8.20 45.75 -13.66
N HIS A 46 -8.69 45.86 -14.90
CA HIS A 46 -9.18 44.70 -15.63
C HIS A 46 -8.05 43.72 -15.99
N ALA A 47 -6.86 44.25 -16.36
CA ALA A 47 -5.68 43.42 -16.61
C ALA A 47 -5.20 42.71 -15.33
N LYS A 48 -5.18 43.40 -14.18
CA LYS A 48 -4.87 42.80 -12.88
C LYS A 48 -5.87 41.71 -12.51
N ASP A 49 -7.16 41.94 -12.72
CA ASP A 49 -8.21 40.95 -12.42
C ASP A 49 -8.10 39.72 -13.33
N LEU A 50 -7.85 39.91 -14.63
CA LEU A 50 -7.57 38.82 -15.57
C LEU A 50 -6.34 38.00 -15.15
N ILE A 51 -5.24 38.65 -14.76
CA ILE A 51 -4.03 37.98 -14.29
C ILE A 51 -4.32 37.22 -12.99
N LYS A 52 -5.01 37.85 -12.02
CA LYS A 52 -5.35 37.24 -10.74
C LYS A 52 -6.28 36.04 -10.90
N ASN A 53 -7.27 36.12 -11.78
CA ASN A 53 -8.16 35.00 -12.07
C ASN A 53 -7.40 33.84 -12.73
N ASN A 54 -6.44 34.13 -13.61
CA ASN A 54 -5.53 33.12 -14.16
C ASN A 54 -4.63 32.48 -13.08
N GLU A 55 -4.10 33.27 -12.15
CA GLU A 55 -3.29 32.74 -11.04
C GLU A 55 -4.13 31.89 -10.07
N ARG A 56 -5.36 32.32 -9.75
CA ARG A 56 -6.29 31.54 -8.94
C ARG A 56 -6.64 30.21 -9.62
N TYR A 57 -6.87 30.23 -10.94
CA TYR A 57 -7.09 29.01 -11.72
C TYR A 57 -5.86 28.08 -11.66
N LYS A 58 -4.65 28.60 -11.86
CA LYS A 58 -3.41 27.82 -11.72
C LYS A 58 -3.25 27.21 -10.33
N GLN A 59 -3.61 27.93 -9.28
CA GLN A 59 -3.53 27.43 -7.91
C GLN A 59 -4.47 26.23 -7.69
N ILE A 60 -5.74 26.35 -8.10
CA ILE A 60 -6.72 25.25 -7.99
C ILE A 60 -6.25 24.05 -8.81
N PHE A 61 -5.81 24.29 -10.05
CA PHE A 61 -5.30 23.24 -10.91
C PHE A 61 -4.09 22.52 -10.29
N ASN A 62 -3.14 23.27 -9.72
CA ASN A 62 -1.98 22.67 -9.04
C ASN A 62 -2.40 21.88 -7.79
N GLN A 63 -3.41 22.33 -7.05
CA GLN A 63 -3.96 21.59 -5.92
C GLN A 63 -4.58 20.26 -6.38
N GLU A 64 -5.37 20.27 -7.46
CA GLU A 64 -5.94 19.05 -8.06
C GLU A 64 -4.85 18.08 -8.54
N LEU A 65 -3.81 18.60 -9.21
CA LEU A 65 -2.67 17.78 -9.64
C LEU A 65 -1.91 17.16 -8.47
N ASN A 66 -1.74 17.90 -7.37
CA ASN A 66 -1.10 17.38 -6.17
C ASN A 66 -1.93 16.27 -5.53
N ALA A 67 -3.24 16.50 -5.37
CA ALA A 67 -4.16 15.49 -4.85
C ALA A 67 -4.16 14.22 -5.72
N LEU A 68 -4.13 14.36 -7.04
CA LEU A 68 -4.03 13.22 -7.95
C LEU A 68 -2.69 12.48 -7.81
N ARG A 69 -1.57 13.21 -7.68
CA ARG A 69 -0.25 12.61 -7.48
C ARG A 69 -0.21 11.79 -6.19
N ASP A 70 -0.76 12.33 -5.11
CA ASP A 70 -0.77 11.65 -3.82
C ASP A 70 -1.64 10.39 -3.88
N LEU A 71 -2.82 10.45 -4.51
CA LEU A 71 -3.65 9.25 -4.76
C LEU A 71 -2.90 8.16 -5.54
N ILE A 72 -2.13 8.54 -6.57
CA ILE A 72 -1.35 7.56 -7.35
C ILE A 72 -0.24 6.93 -6.48
N ARG A 73 0.42 7.74 -5.65
CA ARG A 73 1.45 7.26 -4.72
C ARG A 73 0.84 6.28 -3.71
N ASP A 74 -0.26 6.66 -3.06
CA ASP A 74 -0.94 5.85 -2.06
C ASP A 74 -1.40 4.51 -2.66
N ASN A 75 -1.98 4.52 -3.86
CA ASN A 75 -2.37 3.28 -4.55
C ASN A 75 -1.16 2.40 -4.91
N ALA A 76 -0.04 3.00 -5.29
CA ALA A 76 1.18 2.24 -5.58
C ALA A 76 1.76 1.62 -4.31
N GLU A 77 1.78 2.36 -3.20
CA GLU A 77 2.20 1.87 -1.89
C GLU A 77 1.28 0.76 -1.39
N GLN A 78 -0.03 0.93 -1.49
CA GLN A 78 -1.00 -0.10 -1.11
C GLN A 78 -0.81 -1.39 -1.93
N LYS A 79 -0.65 -1.29 -3.26
CA LYS A 79 -0.38 -2.46 -4.10
C LYS A 79 0.94 -3.15 -3.74
N ASN A 80 1.98 -2.40 -3.41
CA ASN A 80 3.24 -2.96 -2.97
C ASN A 80 3.12 -3.66 -1.62
N GLN A 81 2.38 -3.07 -0.67
CA GLN A 81 2.11 -3.68 0.63
C GLN A 81 1.28 -4.97 0.50
N ASP A 82 0.24 -4.95 -0.32
CA ASP A 82 -0.59 -6.13 -0.59
C ASP A 82 0.24 -7.24 -1.24
N PHE A 83 1.08 -6.88 -2.22
CA PHE A 83 2.00 -7.82 -2.87
C PHE A 83 3.00 -8.41 -1.87
N ASN A 84 3.62 -7.58 -1.04
CA ASN A 84 4.59 -8.01 -0.03
C ASN A 84 3.93 -8.95 1.00
N THR A 85 2.77 -8.58 1.52
CA THR A 85 2.00 -9.39 2.49
C THR A 85 1.61 -10.74 1.90
N GLN A 86 1.18 -10.79 0.63
CA GLN A 86 0.90 -12.05 -0.05
C GLN A 86 2.16 -12.90 -0.24
N ASN A 87 3.31 -12.28 -0.51
CA ASN A 87 4.56 -12.99 -0.66
C ASN A 87 5.03 -13.59 0.66
N GLU A 88 4.94 -12.84 1.76
CA GLU A 88 5.22 -13.32 3.12
C GLU A 88 4.31 -14.52 3.49
N LYS A 89 3.01 -14.43 3.21
CA LYS A 89 2.07 -15.54 3.41
C LYS A 89 2.41 -16.77 2.56
N LYS A 90 2.83 -16.57 1.31
CA LYS A 90 3.29 -17.67 0.45
C LYS A 90 4.58 -18.28 0.98
N GLU A 91 5.48 -17.50 1.57
CA GLU A 91 6.69 -18.02 2.21
C GLU A 91 6.35 -18.80 3.48
N GLN A 92 5.44 -18.30 4.33
CA GLN A 92 4.89 -19.05 5.47
C GLN A 92 4.23 -20.36 5.02
N GLN A 93 3.46 -20.34 3.93
CA GLN A 93 2.85 -21.54 3.38
C GLN A 93 3.87 -22.53 2.85
N LYS A 94 4.99 -22.07 2.27
CA LYS A 94 6.12 -22.94 1.89
C LYS A 94 6.82 -23.55 3.10
N ARG A 95 6.89 -22.83 4.23
CA ARG A 95 7.42 -23.38 5.51
C ARG A 95 6.53 -24.50 6.07
N LEU A 96 5.21 -24.43 5.85
CA LEU A 96 4.25 -25.41 6.35
C LEU A 96 4.34 -26.81 5.67
N GLY A 97 4.93 -26.93 4.47
CA GLY A 97 5.19 -28.22 3.81
C GLY A 97 3.94 -29.09 3.52
N ALA A 98 4.12 -30.18 2.76
CA ALA A 98 3.01 -31.06 2.33
C ALA A 98 2.53 -32.05 3.42
N GLY A 99 2.89 -31.83 4.69
CA GLY A 99 2.53 -32.72 5.80
C GLY A 99 2.70 -32.14 7.23
N GLY A 100 2.99 -30.84 7.40
CA GLY A 100 3.27 -30.24 8.71
C GLY A 100 2.26 -29.16 9.09
N ILE A 101 1.21 -29.55 9.82
CA ILE A 101 0.05 -28.69 10.17
C ILE A 101 0.43 -27.49 11.08
N LEU A 102 1.69 -27.40 11.55
CA LEU A 102 2.14 -26.43 12.55
C LEU A 102 3.59 -25.95 12.30
N ASP A 103 3.83 -24.63 12.33
CA ASP A 103 5.15 -24.01 12.10
C ASP A 103 6.11 -24.30 13.27
N PRO A 104 7.29 -24.91 13.03
CA PRO A 104 8.32 -25.13 14.06
C PRO A 104 8.67 -23.89 14.88
N ILE A 105 8.65 -22.71 14.26
CA ILE A 105 8.99 -21.44 14.91
C ILE A 105 7.90 -21.02 15.90
N GLU A 106 6.63 -21.21 15.54
CA GLU A 106 5.50 -20.93 16.44
C GLU A 106 5.43 -21.93 17.59
N VAL A 107 5.74 -23.21 17.32
CA VAL A 107 5.86 -24.23 18.36
C VAL A 107 6.94 -23.83 19.36
N ILE A 108 8.15 -23.52 18.90
CA ILE A 108 9.25 -23.08 19.78
C ILE A 108 8.88 -21.87 20.65
N LYS A 109 8.14 -20.89 20.11
CA LYS A 109 7.70 -19.70 20.86
C LYS A 109 6.61 -20.00 21.90
N SER A 110 5.76 -20.99 21.64
CA SER A 110 4.67 -21.38 22.53
C SER A 110 5.07 -22.40 23.60
N LEU A 111 6.27 -22.99 23.49
CA LEU A 111 6.76 -23.97 24.44
C LEU A 111 7.26 -23.32 25.74
N PRO A 112 7.09 -23.99 26.90
CA PRO A 112 7.72 -23.58 28.14
C PRO A 112 9.25 -23.53 28.00
N MET A 113 9.91 -22.52 28.58
CA MET A 113 11.36 -22.34 28.48
C MET A 113 12.15 -23.58 28.92
N VAL A 114 11.69 -24.26 29.98
CA VAL A 114 12.31 -25.48 30.50
C VAL A 114 12.28 -26.60 29.46
N LEU A 115 11.15 -26.81 28.80
CA LEU A 115 10.99 -27.85 27.78
C LEU A 115 11.77 -27.52 26.50
N LEU A 116 11.80 -26.23 26.14
CA LEU A 116 12.57 -25.75 24.99
C LEU A 116 14.08 -25.95 25.19
N GLU A 117 14.58 -25.77 26.41
CA GLU A 117 15.99 -26.00 26.73
C GLU A 117 16.36 -27.49 26.61
N CYS A 118 15.50 -28.40 27.08
CA CYS A 118 15.68 -29.85 26.90
C CYS A 118 15.70 -30.25 25.41
N LEU A 119 14.83 -29.66 24.58
CA LEU A 119 14.80 -29.93 23.14
C LEU A 119 16.04 -29.37 22.42
N LYS A 120 16.61 -28.25 22.90
CA LYS A 120 17.86 -27.69 22.37
C LYS A 120 19.08 -28.52 22.76
N SER A 121 19.14 -28.99 24.00
CA SER A 121 20.22 -29.85 24.50
C SER A 121 20.13 -31.28 23.97
N ARG A 122 19.00 -31.67 23.38
CA ARG A 122 18.69 -33.02 22.88
C ARG A 122 18.79 -34.09 23.99
N ASP A 123 18.55 -33.69 25.23
CA ASP A 123 18.65 -34.57 26.38
C ASP A 123 17.30 -35.25 26.66
N VAL A 124 17.26 -36.56 26.40
CA VAL A 124 16.06 -37.40 26.55
C VAL A 124 15.73 -37.64 28.04
N GLU A 125 16.74 -37.69 28.90
CA GLU A 125 16.56 -37.92 30.33
C GLU A 125 15.95 -36.69 31.00
N GLN A 126 16.48 -35.51 30.67
CA GLN A 126 15.90 -34.24 31.14
C GLN A 126 14.47 -34.03 30.62
N LEU A 127 14.18 -34.45 29.39
CA LEU A 127 12.84 -34.36 28.84
C LEU A 127 11.85 -35.21 29.64
N GLN A 128 12.19 -36.44 30.00
CA GLN A 128 11.34 -37.32 30.82
C GLN A 128 11.13 -36.76 32.23
N ASP A 129 12.15 -36.17 32.83
CA ASP A 129 12.05 -35.53 34.15
C ASP A 129 11.13 -34.31 34.14
N VAL A 130 11.18 -33.51 33.07
CA VAL A 130 10.31 -32.34 32.90
C VAL A 130 8.87 -32.77 32.60
N LEU A 131 8.69 -33.82 31.80
CA LEU A 131 7.37 -34.43 31.54
C LEU A 131 6.75 -35.03 32.81
N SER A 132 7.56 -35.58 33.71
CA SER A 132 7.09 -36.13 34.99
C SER A 132 6.65 -35.05 35.99
N LYS A 133 7.13 -33.81 35.82
CA LYS A 133 6.78 -32.67 36.69
C LYS A 133 5.52 -31.93 36.23
N MET A 134 5.08 -32.12 34.99
CA MET A 134 3.89 -31.49 34.42
C MET A 134 2.69 -32.45 34.44
N THR A 135 1.50 -31.96 34.08
CA THR A 135 0.32 -32.81 33.94
C THR A 135 0.41 -33.65 32.66
N GLN A 136 -0.14 -34.86 32.70
CA GLN A 136 -0.09 -35.79 31.57
C GLN A 136 -0.78 -35.22 30.31
N GLU A 137 -1.87 -34.46 30.50
CA GLU A 137 -2.58 -33.81 29.40
C GLU A 137 -1.74 -32.71 28.72
N GLU A 138 -1.01 -31.90 29.48
CA GLU A 138 -0.14 -30.84 28.93
C GLU A 138 1.08 -31.44 28.22
N ALA A 139 1.66 -32.50 28.79
CA ALA A 139 2.77 -33.24 28.22
C ALA A 139 2.41 -33.78 26.82
N ASP A 140 1.27 -34.47 26.71
CA ASP A 140 0.82 -35.06 25.45
C ASP A 140 0.52 -33.98 24.40
N GLN A 141 -0.10 -32.87 24.81
CA GLN A 141 -0.36 -31.74 23.90
C GLN A 141 0.92 -31.09 23.37
N HIS A 142 1.94 -30.93 24.20
CA HIS A 142 3.22 -30.35 23.76
C HIS A 142 4.01 -31.34 22.88
N LEU A 143 3.96 -32.64 23.20
CA LEU A 143 4.63 -33.69 22.44
C LEU A 143 3.99 -33.86 21.04
N ASP A 144 2.67 -33.91 20.96
CA ASP A 144 1.92 -33.97 19.70
C ASP A 144 2.23 -32.76 18.80
N ARG A 145 2.33 -31.56 19.38
CA ARG A 145 2.75 -30.33 18.67
C ARG A 145 4.19 -30.43 18.14
N CYS A 146 5.11 -30.99 18.92
CA CYS A 146 6.50 -31.18 18.50
C CYS A 146 6.62 -32.23 17.38
N ILE A 147 5.81 -33.29 17.41
CA ILE A 147 5.78 -34.33 16.38
C ILE A 147 5.16 -33.77 15.08
N LYS A 148 4.02 -33.07 15.17
CA LYS A 148 3.33 -32.48 14.01
C LYS A 148 4.12 -31.38 13.31
N SER A 149 5.00 -30.68 14.03
CA SER A 149 5.93 -29.69 13.47
C SER A 149 7.26 -30.30 13.01
N GLY A 150 7.49 -31.60 13.23
CA GLY A 150 8.75 -32.27 12.89
C GLY A 150 9.93 -31.88 13.79
N LEU A 151 9.67 -31.21 14.91
CA LEU A 151 10.68 -30.85 15.92
C LEU A 151 11.20 -32.08 16.66
N LEU A 152 10.36 -33.12 16.76
CA LEU A 152 10.68 -34.42 17.34
C LEU A 152 10.27 -35.50 16.36
N MET A 153 11.19 -36.40 15.99
CA MET A 153 10.88 -37.57 15.18
C MET A 153 10.58 -38.77 16.10
N VAL A 154 9.49 -39.47 15.82
CA VAL A 154 9.24 -40.80 16.38
C VAL A 154 9.71 -41.81 15.34
N ASN A 155 10.63 -42.70 15.70
CA ASN A 155 11.11 -43.75 14.79
C ASN A 155 9.99 -44.76 14.52
N THR A 156 9.19 -44.54 13.47
CA THR A 156 8.17 -45.48 12.98
C THR A 156 8.78 -46.49 12.01
N LYS A 157 9.86 -47.19 12.41
CA LYS A 157 10.33 -48.35 11.64
C LYS A 157 9.51 -49.62 11.89
N ASN A 158 8.55 -49.59 12.84
CA ASN A 158 7.70 -50.73 13.19
C ASN A 158 6.20 -50.33 13.24
N ALA A 159 5.64 -49.72 12.20
CA ALA A 159 4.20 -49.41 12.20
C ALA A 159 3.55 -49.56 10.81
N GLU A 160 3.70 -50.74 10.22
CA GLU A 160 2.57 -51.36 9.50
C GLU A 160 2.15 -52.58 10.33
N GLY A 161 1.12 -52.43 11.17
CA GLY A 161 0.48 -53.53 11.91
C GLY A 161 0.06 -53.16 13.34
N ASP A 162 -1.26 -53.11 13.55
CA ASP A 162 -2.05 -53.03 14.80
C ASP A 162 -1.36 -53.27 16.17
N GLY A 163 -1.80 -52.48 17.17
CA GLY A 163 -1.96 -52.91 18.56
C GLY A 163 -0.86 -52.54 19.56
N GLU A 164 -1.24 -51.69 20.52
CA GLU A 164 -0.72 -51.51 21.90
C GLU A 164 0.62 -52.17 22.30
N GLU A 165 1.66 -51.36 22.57
CA GLU A 165 2.32 -51.18 23.89
C GLU A 165 3.64 -50.39 23.78
N GLU A 166 4.01 -49.77 24.89
CA GLU A 166 5.10 -48.83 25.10
C GLU A 166 6.50 -49.36 24.79
N THR A 167 7.33 -48.52 24.17
CA THR A 167 8.72 -48.23 24.58
C THR A 167 9.28 -47.14 23.65
N LYS A 168 9.42 -45.91 24.16
CA LYS A 168 9.98 -44.78 23.39
C LYS A 168 11.51 -44.84 23.47
N ASN A 169 12.14 -45.51 22.51
CA ASN A 169 13.58 -45.39 22.28
C ASN A 169 13.87 -44.15 21.40
N TYR A 170 14.70 -43.25 21.92
CA TYR A 170 15.20 -42.08 21.21
C TYR A 170 16.64 -42.37 20.78
N GLU A 171 16.86 -42.62 19.49
CA GLU A 171 18.22 -42.74 18.94
C GLU A 171 18.64 -41.47 18.20
N GLU A 172 19.90 -41.12 18.45
CA GLU A 172 20.66 -40.03 17.85
C GLU A 172 20.75 -40.17 16.32
N THR A 173 20.43 -39.11 15.59
CA THR A 173 20.99 -38.92 14.25
C THR A 173 21.52 -37.50 14.08
N GLY A 174 22.79 -37.45 13.66
CA GLY A 174 23.63 -36.27 13.63
C GLY A 174 23.11 -35.16 12.72
N THR A 175 23.25 -33.94 13.22
CA THR A 175 23.22 -32.73 12.42
C THR A 175 24.44 -32.70 11.53
N GLN A 176 24.23 -32.74 10.21
CA GLN A 176 25.21 -32.21 9.27
C GLN A 176 25.16 -30.70 9.38
N ASP A 177 26.32 -30.13 9.68
CA ASP A 177 26.58 -28.70 9.70
C ASP A 177 26.21 -28.08 8.34
N ILE A 178 25.32 -27.08 8.36
CA ILE A 178 25.24 -26.12 7.25
C ILE A 178 25.79 -24.81 7.81
N GLU A 179 27.11 -24.76 7.81
CA GLU A 179 27.87 -23.53 7.89
C GLU A 179 27.99 -22.98 6.46
N LYS A 180 27.22 -21.92 6.16
CA LYS A 180 27.62 -20.71 5.40
C LYS A 180 26.42 -19.82 5.06
#